data_AF-A0A950Y8T1-F1
#
_entry.id   AF-A0A950Y8T1-F1
#
_cell.length_a   1.000
_cell.length_b   1.000
_cell.length_c   1.000
_cell.angle_alpha   90.00
_cell.angle_beta   90.00
_cell.angle_gamma   90.00
#
_symmetry.space_group_name_H-M   'P 1'
#
loop_
_entity.id
_entity.type
_entity.pdbx_description
1 polymer ?
#
loop_
_entity_poly.entity_id
_entity_poly.type
_entity_poly.pdbx_seq_one_letter_code
_entity_poly.pdbx_strand_id
1 'polypeptide(L)' 'DTFNKVKTDANAVVTQAKGDFPNETSAIRSSIDALTSAVNALEANPSAGQIATVTGAASNAVSSVKSFIDASKPKCS' A
#
# COMPACT_ATOMS: atom_id res chain seq x y z
N ASP A 1 -15.23 -7.38 1.66
CA ASP A 1 -14.88 -6.36 0.66
C ASP A 1 -13.46 -6.46 0.16
N THR A 2 -13.24 -6.19 -1.13
CA THR A 2 -11.96 -6.26 -1.85
C THR A 2 -10.85 -5.46 -1.16
N PHE A 3 -11.19 -4.31 -0.58
CA PHE A 3 -10.22 -3.45 0.10
C PHE A 3 -9.58 -4.13 1.33
N ASN A 4 -10.39 -4.83 2.13
CA ASN A 4 -9.89 -5.58 3.29
C ASN A 4 -8.96 -6.72 2.87
N LYS A 5 -9.23 -7.35 1.72
CA LYS A 5 -8.33 -8.39 1.18
C LYS A 5 -6.96 -7.81 0.82
N VAL A 6 -6.91 -6.63 0.18
CA VAL A 6 -5.64 -5.95 -0.14
C VAL A 6 -4.83 -5.67 1.13
N LYS A 7 -5.49 -5.20 2.20
CA LYS A 7 -4.82 -4.97 3.49
C LYS A 7 -4.25 -6.25 4.10
N THR A 8 -5.01 -7.34 4.07
CA THR A 8 -4.55 -8.65 4.56
C THR A 8 -3.36 -9.16 3.75
N ASP A 9 -3.44 -9.13 2.42
CA ASP A 9 -2.39 -9.60 1.52
C ASP A 9 -1.10 -8.75 1.71
N ALA A 10 -1.24 -7.43 1.82
CA ALA A 10 -0.11 -6.54 2.11
C ALA A 10 0.56 -6.86 3.45
N ASN A 11 -0.23 -7.09 4.51
CA ASN A 11 0.30 -7.48 5.82
C ASN A 11 1.03 -8.83 5.78
N ALA A 12 0.54 -9.77 4.98
CA ALA A 12 1.21 -11.06 4.78
C ALA A 12 2.56 -10.88 4.08
N VAL A 13 2.64 -10.05 3.03
CA VAL A 13 3.90 -9.73 2.35
C VAL A 13 4.87 -9.05 3.31
N VAL A 14 4.41 -8.03 4.03
CA VAL A 14 5.23 -7.31 5.02
C VAL A 14 5.78 -8.29 6.06
N THR A 15 4.95 -9.19 6.60
CA THR A 15 5.41 -10.15 7.61
C THR A 15 6.47 -11.11 7.07
N GLN A 16 6.27 -11.61 5.85
CA GLN A 16 7.19 -12.57 5.22
C GLN A 16 8.50 -11.93 4.78
N ALA A 17 8.46 -10.69 4.30
CA ALA A 17 9.61 -10.04 3.64
C ALA A 17 10.32 -8.99 4.52
N LYS A 18 9.82 -8.68 5.72
CA LYS A 18 10.41 -7.64 6.59
C LYS A 18 11.87 -7.90 6.96
N GLY A 19 12.28 -9.16 7.06
CA GLY A 19 13.67 -9.52 7.34
C GLY A 19 14.62 -9.16 6.20
N ASP A 20 14.22 -9.44 4.96
CA ASP A 20 15.03 -9.19 3.77
C ASP A 20 14.94 -7.74 3.26
N PHE A 21 13.78 -7.10 3.44
CA PHE A 21 13.46 -5.78 2.86
C PHE A 21 12.76 -4.87 3.89
N PRO A 22 13.43 -4.51 5.01
CA PRO A 22 12.79 -3.80 6.12
C PRO A 22 12.30 -2.40 5.73
N ASN A 23 12.99 -1.70 4.83
CA ASN A 23 12.62 -0.36 4.39
C ASN A 23 11.41 -0.40 3.45
N GLU A 24 11.46 -1.28 2.45
CA GLU A 24 10.44 -1.43 1.43
C GLU A 24 9.14 -1.96 2.03
N THR A 25 9.22 -2.97 2.91
CA THR A 25 8.03 -3.48 3.61
C THR A 25 7.42 -2.46 4.58
N SER A 26 8.25 -1.62 5.22
CA SER A 26 7.73 -0.51 6.04
C SER A 26 7.03 0.54 5.18
N ALA A 27 7.58 0.88 3.99
CA ALA A 27 6.95 1.79 3.05
C ALA A 27 5.61 1.25 2.50
N ILE A 28 5.53 -0.06 2.19
CA ILE A 28 4.27 -0.72 1.82
C ILE A 28 3.25 -0.57 2.93
N ARG A 29 3.61 -0.90 4.18
CA ARG A 29 2.69 -0.80 5.33
C ARG A 29 2.16 0.62 5.47
N SER A 30 3.04 1.62 5.53
CA SER A 30 2.64 3.02 5.68
C SER A 30 1.74 3.49 4.55
N SER A 31 2.01 3.08 3.30
CA SER A 31 1.18 3.47 2.15
C SER A 31 -0.20 2.83 2.17
N ILE A 32 -0.30 1.57 2.59
CA ILE A 32 -1.59 0.86 2.73
C ILE A 32 -2.41 1.43 3.89
N ASP A 33 -1.77 1.81 4.99
CA ASP A 33 -2.43 2.47 6.11
C ASP A 33 -2.98 3.84 5.68
N ALA A 34 -2.19 4.64 4.94
CA ALA A 34 -2.64 5.92 4.39
C ALA A 34 -3.83 5.75 3.42
N LEU A 35 -3.77 4.75 2.53
CA LEU A 35 -4.89 4.44 1.64
C LEU A 35 -6.13 3.98 2.41
N THR A 36 -5.96 3.19 3.47
CA THR A 36 -7.06 2.76 4.35
C THR A 36 -7.72 3.95 5.02
N SER A 37 -6.93 4.87 5.56
CA SER A 37 -7.46 6.10 6.16
C SER A 37 -8.19 6.95 5.13
N ALA A 38 -7.67 7.10 3.91
CA ALA A 38 -8.31 7.86 2.86
C ALA A 38 -9.65 7.25 2.42
N VAL A 39 -9.72 5.92 2.27
CA VAL A 39 -10.96 5.20 1.92
C VAL A 39 -11.98 5.30 3.05
N ASN A 40 -11.57 5.15 4.31
CA ASN A 40 -12.46 5.26 5.46
C ASN A 40 -13.00 6.69 5.67
N ALA A 41 -12.31 7.70 5.14
CA ALA A 41 -12.75 9.10 5.17
C ALA A 41 -13.71 9.46 4.01
N LEU A 42 -14.03 8.50 3.12
CA LEU A 42 -15.04 8.71 2.08
C LEU A 42 -16.45 8.70 2.69
N GLU A 43 -17.16 9.81 2.49
CA GLU A 43 -18.59 9.89 2.78
C GLU A 43 -19.40 9.26 1.64
N ALA A 44 -20.70 9.01 1.85
CA ALA A 44 -21.58 8.39 0.86
C ALA A 44 -21.68 9.17 -0.47
N ASN A 45 -21.36 10.47 -0.46
CA ASN A 45 -21.23 11.30 -1.65
C ASN A 45 -19.90 12.08 -1.59
N PRO A 46 -18.78 11.47 -2.00
CA PRO A 46 -17.47 12.07 -1.81
C PRO A 46 -17.26 13.26 -2.74
N SER A 47 -16.59 14.29 -2.22
CA SER A 47 -16.12 15.43 -3.00
C SER A 47 -14.96 15.04 -3.94
N ALA A 48 -14.73 15.85 -4.97
CA ALA A 48 -13.58 15.67 -5.86
C ALA A 48 -12.23 15.67 -5.11
N GLY A 49 -12.12 16.44 -4.03
CA GLY A 49 -10.91 16.47 -3.18
C GLY A 49 -10.69 15.17 -2.41
N GLN A 50 -11.75 14.55 -1.89
CA GLN A 50 -11.67 13.23 -1.25
C GLN A 50 -11.29 12.14 -2.24
N ILE A 51 -11.86 12.17 -3.45
CA ILE A 51 -11.51 11.24 -4.53
C ILE A 51 -10.01 11.39 -4.88
N ALA A 52 -9.54 12.63 -5.10
CA ALA A 52 -8.15 12.90 -5.41
C ALA A 52 -7.19 12.41 -4.32
N THR A 53 -7.59 12.55 -3.04
CA THR A 53 -6.82 12.05 -1.89
C THR A 53 -6.66 10.53 -1.95
N VAL A 54 -7.76 9.79 -2.21
CA VAL A 54 -7.72 8.34 -2.37
C VAL A 54 -6.86 7.93 -3.56
N THR A 55 -6.98 8.62 -4.69
CA THR A 55 -6.15 8.36 -5.88
C THR A 55 -4.67 8.56 -5.57
N GLY A 56 -4.30 9.65 -4.90
CA GLY A 56 -2.91 9.91 -4.50
C GLY A 56 -2.37 8.84 -3.56
N ALA A 57 -3.15 8.43 -2.55
CA ALA A 57 -2.75 7.36 -1.63
C ALA A 57 -2.59 6.01 -2.36
N ALA A 58 -3.45 5.71 -3.34
CA ALA A 58 -3.33 4.51 -4.16
C ALA A 58 -2.07 4.53 -5.03
N SER A 59 -1.75 5.66 -5.67
CA SER A 59 -0.51 5.82 -6.45
C SER A 59 0.74 5.62 -5.59
N ASN A 60 0.73 6.10 -4.35
CA ASN A 60 1.84 5.89 -3.39
C ASN A 60 1.99 4.42 -3.00
N ALA A 61 0.87 3.71 -2.78
CA ALA A 61 0.90 2.27 -2.50
C ALA A 61 1.49 1.48 -3.67
N VAL A 62 1.08 1.78 -4.91
CA VAL A 62 1.65 1.17 -6.13
C VAL A 62 3.15 1.45 -6.24
N SER A 63 3.59 2.67 -5.97
CA SER A 63 5.01 3.05 -6.03
C SER A 63 5.85 2.32 -4.98
N SER A 64 5.32 2.13 -3.77
CA SER A 64 5.98 1.36 -2.71
C SER A 64 6.12 -0.11 -3.08
N VAL A 65 5.07 -0.71 -3.64
CA VAL A 65 5.11 -2.10 -4.14
C VAL A 65 6.11 -2.23 -5.29
N LYS A 66 6.16 -1.27 -6.23
CA LYS A 66 7.16 -1.26 -7.30
C LYS A 66 8.59 -1.21 -6.74
N SER A 67 8.84 -0.37 -5.73
CA SER A 67 10.15 -0.27 -5.09
C SER A 67 10.56 -1.58 -4.43
N PHE A 68 9.62 -2.27 -3.78
CA PHE A 68 9.83 -3.61 -3.23
C PHE A 68 10.19 -4.63 -4.33
N ILE A 69 9.44 -4.65 -5.44
CA ILE A 69 9.73 -5.54 -6.58
C ILE A 69 11.11 -5.27 -7.17
N ASP A 70 11.48 -4.00 -7.33
CA ASP A 70 12.78 -3.63 -7.86
C ASP A 70 13.92 -4.02 -6.90
N ALA A 71 13.71 -3.90 -5.59
CA ALA A 71 14.64 -4.37 -4.57
C ALA A 71 14.73 -5.90 -4.49
N SER A 72 13.66 -6.64 -4.80
CA SER A 72 13.66 -8.10 -4.73
C SER A 72 14.33 -8.76 -5.93
N LYS A 73 14.39 -8.10 -7.10
CA LYS A 73 14.97 -8.66 -8.34
C LYS A 73 16.38 -9.24 -8.18
N PRO A 74 17.35 -8.56 -7.55
CA PRO A 74 18.72 -9.09 -7.42
C PRO A 74 18.82 -10.34 -6.53
N LYS A 75 17.82 -10.60 -5.67
CA LYS A 75 17.76 -11.82 -4.85
C LYS A 75 17.14 -13.01 -5.58
N CYS A 76 16.53 -12.78 -6.75
CA CYS A 76 15.87 -13.79 -7.56
C CYS A 76 16.69 -14.19 -8.81
N SER A 77 17.95 -13.72 -8.94
CA SER A 77 18.88 -14.09 -10.02
C SER A 77 19.90 -15.12 -9.59
#